data_AF-A0A1Y0IBY6-F1
#
_entry.id   AF-A0A1Y0IBY6-F1
#
_cell.length_a   1.000
_cell.length_b   1.000
_cell.length_c   1.000
_cell.angle_alpha   90.00
_cell.angle_beta   90.00
_cell.angle_gamma   90.00
#
_symmetry.space_group_name_H-M   'P 1'
#
loop_
_entity.id
_entity.type
_entity.pdbx_description
1 polymer ?
#
loop_
_entity_poly.entity_id
_entity_poly.type
_entity_poly.pdbx_seq_one_letter_code
_entity_poly.pdbx_strand_id
1 'polypeptide(L)' 'MKAIEIQIQQVVASLESGQITEAEAHRKIAEITTEIPEPDRLSDTVRSYMEDEINKMDIPEADKARLRLELNNTRG' A
#
# COMPACT_ATOMS: atom_id res chain seq x y z
N MET A 1 -9.76 -1.22 9.71
CA MET A 1 -8.79 -2.21 10.23
C MET A 1 -9.45 -3.51 10.70
N LYS A 2 -10.51 -3.50 11.55
CA LYS A 2 -11.14 -4.75 12.06
C LYS A 2 -11.71 -5.71 10.99
N ALA A 3 -12.11 -5.23 9.82
CA ALA A 3 -12.75 -6.06 8.79
C ALA A 3 -11.78 -6.98 8.02
N ILE A 4 -10.52 -6.56 7.85
CA ILE A 4 -9.49 -7.36 7.15
C ILE A 4 -9.03 -8.50 8.05
N GLU A 5 -8.82 -8.20 9.33
CA GLU A 5 -8.43 -9.18 10.34
C GLU A 5 -9.46 -10.32 10.48
N ILE A 6 -10.75 -9.99 10.44
CA ILE A 6 -11.84 -10.99 10.45
C ILE A 6 -11.79 -11.88 9.20
N GLN A 7 -11.52 -11.32 8.02
CA GLN A 7 -11.45 -12.08 6.78
C GLN A 7 -10.23 -13.02 6.75
N ILE A 8 -9.08 -12.57 7.25
CA ILE A 8 -7.89 -13.42 7.39
C ILE A 8 -8.16 -14.56 8.37
N GLN A 9 -8.83 -14.29 9.50
CA GLN A 9 -9.22 -15.33 10.46
C GLN A 9 -10.14 -16.39 9.84
N GLN A 10 -11.06 -15.99 8.96
CA GLN A 10 -11.93 -16.93 8.24
C GLN A 10 -11.12 -17.84 7.30
N VAL A 11 -10.12 -17.30 6.59
CA VAL A 11 -9.25 -18.10 5.71
C VAL A 11 -8.41 -19.09 6.54
N VAL A 12 -7.87 -18.66 7.68
CA VAL A 12 -7.11 -19.53 8.59
C VAL A 12 -8.01 -20.65 9.13
N ALA A 13 -9.24 -20.37 9.55
CA ALA A 13 -10.17 -21.39 10.01
C ALA A 13 -10.53 -22.41 8.90
N SER A 14 -10.67 -21.96 7.66
CA SER A 14 -10.88 -22.85 6.50
C SER A 14 -9.66 -23.73 6.20
N LEU A 15 -8.44 -23.22 6.43
CA LEU A 15 -7.21 -24.00 6.30
C LEU A 15 -7.10 -25.06 7.41
N GLU A 16 -7.34 -24.68 8.67
CA GLU A 16 -7.27 -25.60 9.83
C GLU A 16 -8.32 -26.71 9.77
N SER A 17 -9.50 -26.42 9.20
CA SER A 17 -10.55 -27.41 8.98
C SER A 17 -10.32 -28.29 7.73
N GLY A 18 -9.25 -28.04 6.96
CA GLY A 18 -8.92 -28.80 5.76
C GLY A 18 -9.88 -28.57 4.59
N GLN A 19 -10.68 -27.51 4.63
CA GLN A 19 -11.60 -27.14 3.54
C GLN A 19 -10.86 -26.56 2.33
N ILE A 20 -9.69 -25.98 2.57
CA ILE A 20 -8.79 -25.45 1.55
C ILE A 20 -7.36 -25.93 1.80
N THR A 21 -6.58 -25.95 0.73
CA THR A 21 -5.14 -26.22 0.77
C THR A 21 -4.34 -24.99 1.23
N GLU A 22 -3.10 -25.21 1.68
CA GLU A 22 -2.19 -24.13 2.04
C GLU A 22 -1.96 -23.13 0.88
N ALA A 23 -1.86 -23.64 -0.35
CA ALA A 23 -1.73 -22.81 -1.54
C ALA A 23 -2.96 -21.93 -1.81
N GLU A 24 -4.16 -22.42 -1.51
CA GLU A 24 -5.41 -21.65 -1.61
C GLU A 24 -5.54 -20.62 -0.50
N ALA A 25 -5.11 -20.96 0.71
CA ALA A 25 -5.06 -20.02 1.82
C ALA A 25 -4.11 -18.85 1.52
N HIS A 26 -2.91 -19.14 1.01
CA HIS A 26 -1.96 -18.11 0.59
C HIS A 26 -2.53 -17.19 -0.50
N ARG A 27 -3.20 -17.74 -1.52
CA ARG A 27 -3.85 -16.92 -2.55
C ARG A 27 -4.95 -16.02 -1.98
N LYS A 28 -5.83 -16.55 -1.14
CA LYS A 28 -6.91 -15.77 -0.52
C LYS A 28 -6.40 -14.69 0.42
N ILE A 29 -5.37 -14.98 1.23
CA ILE A 29 -4.73 -13.96 2.07
C ILE A 29 -4.06 -12.90 1.20
N ALA A 30 -3.39 -13.30 0.12
CA ALA A 30 -2.83 -12.35 -0.83
C ALA A 30 -3.93 -11.48 -1.42
N GLU A 31 -5.05 -12.02 -1.91
CA GLU A 31 -6.21 -11.26 -2.41
C GLU A 31 -6.76 -10.30 -1.36
N ILE A 32 -6.98 -10.73 -0.12
CA ILE A 32 -7.46 -9.85 0.98
C ILE A 32 -6.48 -8.71 1.27
N THR A 33 -5.18 -8.97 1.15
CA THR A 33 -4.12 -7.98 1.40
C THR A 33 -3.70 -7.20 0.15
N THR A 34 -4.13 -7.60 -1.05
CA THR A 34 -3.94 -6.89 -2.34
C THR A 34 -5.23 -6.21 -2.83
N GLU A 35 -6.38 -6.48 -2.22
CA GLU A 35 -7.52 -5.57 -2.16
C GLU A 35 -7.26 -4.37 -1.23
N ILE A 36 -6.12 -4.35 -0.52
CA ILE A 36 -5.47 -3.07 -0.26
C ILE A 36 -5.05 -2.61 -1.64
N PRO A 37 -5.72 -1.57 -2.21
CA PRO A 37 -5.57 -1.23 -3.61
C PRO A 37 -4.09 -1.29 -3.99
N GLU A 38 -3.81 -1.98 -5.10
CA GLU A 38 -2.51 -1.96 -5.77
C GLU A 38 -1.86 -0.58 -5.54
N PRO A 39 -0.53 -0.49 -5.35
CA PRO A 39 0.16 0.76 -5.05
C PRO A 39 0.14 1.77 -6.22
N ASP A 40 -0.96 1.88 -6.95
CA ASP A 40 -1.40 3.09 -7.57
C ASP A 40 -1.67 4.12 -6.48
N ARG A 41 -0.74 5.07 -6.39
CA ARG A 41 -0.72 6.26 -5.55
C ARG A 41 0.05 6.04 -4.25
N LEU A 42 1.17 6.75 -4.15
CA LEU A 42 1.46 7.53 -2.95
C LEU A 42 0.13 8.04 -2.38
N SER A 43 -0.32 7.41 -1.29
CA SER A 43 -1.52 7.88 -0.58
C SER A 43 -1.31 9.35 -0.27
N ASP A 44 -2.38 10.14 -0.25
CA ASP A 44 -2.25 11.59 -0.05
C ASP A 44 -1.47 11.91 1.24
N THR A 45 -1.51 11.03 2.24
CA THR A 45 -0.67 11.06 3.44
C THR A 45 0.83 10.93 3.14
N VAL A 46 1.24 9.93 2.36
CA VAL A 46 2.66 9.74 2.03
C VAL A 46 3.14 10.86 1.10
N ARG A 47 2.28 11.37 0.20
CA ARG A 47 2.60 12.54 -0.62
C ARG A 47 2.84 13.78 0.23
N SER A 48 1.94 14.08 1.16
CA SER A 48 2.09 15.22 2.07
C SER A 48 3.39 15.13 2.89
N TYR A 49 3.72 13.93 3.37
CA TYR A 49 4.99 13.72 4.07
C TYR A 49 6.20 13.97 3.16
N MET A 50 6.20 13.46 1.93
CA MET A 50 7.31 13.67 0.99
C MET A 50 7.44 15.14 0.55
N GLU A 51 6.34 15.87 0.39
CA GLU A 51 6.38 17.32 0.13
C GLU A 51 7.03 18.09 1.28
N ASP A 52 6.71 17.75 2.53
CA ASP A 52 7.33 18.34 3.71
C ASP A 52 8.83 18.03 3.80
N GLU A 53 9.24 16.81 3.46
CA GLU A 53 10.65 16.45 3.44
C GLU A 53 11.41 17.20 2.32
N ILE A 54 10.83 17.33 1.12
CA ILE A 54 11.42 18.15 0.03
C ILE A 54 11.59 19.60 0.45
N ASN A 55 10.63 20.17 1.19
CA ASN A 55 10.70 21.56 1.68
C ASN A 55 11.89 21.78 2.64
N LYS A 56 12.22 20.77 3.45
CA LYS A 56 13.31 20.82 4.44
C LYS A 56 14.70 20.60 3.84
N MET A 57 14.80 20.11 2.60
CA MET A 57 16.10 19.87 1.96
C MET A 57 16.85 21.19 1.71
N ASP A 58 18.15 21.20 2.01
CA ASP A 58 19.06 22.30 1.69
C ASP A 58 19.58 22.14 0.24
N ILE A 59 18.66 22.27 -0.71
CA ILE A 59 18.92 22.18 -2.15
C ILE A 59 18.28 23.38 -2.86
N PRO A 60 18.74 23.73 -4.07
CA PRO A 60 18.14 24.80 -4.86
C PRO A 60 16.63 24.60 -5.08
N GLU A 61 15.85 25.69 -5.05
CA GLU A 61 14.39 25.62 -5.27
C GLU A 61 14.01 25.04 -6.64
N ALA A 62 14.88 25.19 -7.64
CA ALA A 62 14.70 24.55 -8.95
C ALA A 62 14.71 23.01 -8.84
N ASP A 63 15.56 22.45 -7.98
CA ASP A 63 15.65 21.00 -7.77
C ASP A 63 14.46 20.51 -6.93
N LYS A 64 14.03 21.28 -5.92
CA LYS A 64 12.77 20.99 -5.19
C LYS A 64 11.55 20.98 -6.11
N ALA A 65 11.46 21.94 -7.03
CA ALA A 65 10.37 22.00 -8.01
C ALA A 65 10.34 20.77 -8.93
N ARG A 66 11.50 20.26 -9.34
CA ARG A 66 11.61 19.02 -10.11
C ARG A 66 11.14 17.80 -9.31
N LEU A 67 11.57 17.68 -8.05
CA LEU A 67 11.15 16.58 -7.18
C LEU A 67 9.64 16.57 -6.92
N ARG A 68 9.02 17.74 -6.71
CA ARG A 68 7.55 17.86 -6.58
C ARG A 68 6.82 17.47 -7.87
N LEU A 69 7.40 17.76 -9.05
CA LEU A 69 6.83 17.37 -10.33
C LEU A 69 6.89 15.85 -10.53
N GLU A 70 8.01 15.22 -10.19
CA GLU A 70 8.18 13.76 -10.23
C GLU A 70 7.23 13.04 -9.26
N LEU A 71 7.04 13.60 -8.06
CA LEU A 71 6.09 13.12 -7.05
C LEU A 71 4.62 13.16 -7.53
N ASN A 72 4.27 14.12 -8.39
CA ASN A 72 2.92 14.28 -8.95
C ASN A 72 2.70 13.49 -10.23
N ASN A 73 3.76 13.20 -10.98
CA ASN A 73 3.72 12.45 -12.24
C ASN A 73 3.74 10.92 -12.05
N THR A 74 3.87 10.42 -10.81
CA THR A 74 3.84 8.98 -10.49
C THR A 74 2.42 8.37 -10.59
N ARG A 75 1.57 8.94 -11.44
CA ARG A 75 0.14 8.68 -11.57
C ARG A 75 -0.24 8.16 -12.97
N GLY A 76 0.76 7.74 -13.75
CA GLY A 76 0.63 7.25 -15.12
C GLY A 76 1.15 5.85 -15.27
#